data_AF-A0A7C3B3C5-F1
#
_entry.id   AF-A0A7C3B3C5-F1
#
_cell.length_a   1.000
_cell.length_b   1.000
_cell.length_c   1.000
_cell.angle_alpha   90.00
_cell.angle_beta   90.00
_cell.angle_gamma   90.00
#
_symmetry.space_group_name_H-M   'P 1'
#
loop_
_entity.id
_entity.type
_entity.pdbx_description
1 polymer ?
#
loop_
_entity_poly.entity_id
_entity_poly.type
_entity_poly.pdbx_seq_one_letter_code
_entity_poly.pdbx_strand_id
1 'polypeptide(L)'
;MASTVVGNKPHGEEQVHYVGELTQKSAQELASFTRSDNPLEASIGLAAINSALSIKGSKIQELSAIEVLIKKGSGKTITLVGHFPFIPELKKAAQDLRVLELFPSGRDYSADHAYKRIPQSDIVALTSNTMINHTIVNLLTLCRENAFVMMFGTSTPMSPILFDYRVSLLAGVEIVNPNAVMRTVSQGAILQQVQGIKRITMQRPLNPYPLLSKDWMMIN
;
A
#
# COMPACT_ATOMS: atom_id res chain seq x y z
N MET A 1 5.27 -1.66 8.97
CA MET A 1 6.36 -2.59 9.30
C MET A 1 7.65 -2.06 8.70
N ALA A 2 8.54 -1.51 9.53
CA ALA A 2 9.79 -0.88 9.07
C ALA A 2 10.83 -1.87 8.54
N SER A 3 10.70 -3.17 8.77
CA SER A 3 11.66 -4.20 8.31
C SER A 3 11.80 -4.30 6.78
N THR A 4 10.84 -3.74 6.03
CA THR A 4 10.89 -3.67 4.56
C THR A 4 11.27 -2.28 4.04
N VAL A 5 11.52 -1.34 4.94
CA VAL A 5 11.89 0.05 4.63
C VAL A 5 13.39 0.15 4.80
N VAL A 6 14.09 0.18 3.66
CA VAL A 6 15.54 0.31 3.63
C VAL A 6 15.88 1.78 3.39
N GLY A 7 16.81 2.31 4.18
CA GLY A 7 17.29 3.68 4.00
C GLY A 7 18.02 3.85 2.66
N ASN A 8 18.06 5.08 2.16
CA ASN A 8 18.67 5.37 0.85
C ASN A 8 20.16 5.75 0.94
N LYS A 9 20.71 5.89 2.16
CA LYS A 9 22.11 6.29 2.38
C LYS A 9 23.04 5.11 2.68
N PRO A 10 24.30 5.13 2.19
CA PRO A 10 25.26 4.02 2.32
C PRO A 10 25.55 3.57 3.75
N HIS A 11 25.46 4.47 4.72
CA HIS A 11 25.77 4.22 6.13
C HIS A 11 24.58 4.41 7.08
N GLY A 12 23.35 4.52 6.55
CA GLY A 12 22.16 4.72 7.39
C GLY A 12 22.18 6.05 8.17
N GLU A 13 22.80 7.08 7.60
CA GLU A 13 22.90 8.43 8.21
C GLU A 13 21.55 9.17 8.26
N GLU A 14 20.47 8.53 7.81
CA GLU A 14 19.12 9.08 7.86
C GLU A 14 18.61 9.07 9.29
N GLN A 15 18.57 10.25 9.91
CA GLN A 15 18.10 10.41 11.28
C GLN A 15 16.58 10.52 11.31
N VAL A 16 15.96 9.79 12.24
CA VAL A 16 14.55 9.98 12.62
C VAL A 16 14.52 11.07 13.70
N HIS A 17 13.74 12.12 13.47
CA HIS A 17 13.56 13.18 14.44
C HIS A 17 12.76 12.68 15.65
N TYR A 18 13.04 13.26 16.82
CA TYR A 18 12.35 12.98 18.09
C TYR A 18 12.45 11.52 18.58
N VAL A 19 13.48 10.77 18.17
CA VAL A 19 13.75 9.44 18.74
C VAL A 19 13.83 9.53 20.27
N GLY A 20 13.13 8.65 20.98
CA GLY A 20 12.96 8.69 22.44
C GLY A 20 11.74 9.49 22.91
N GLU A 21 11.18 10.35 22.06
CA GLU A 21 10.04 11.22 22.36
C GLU A 21 8.83 11.00 21.42
N LEU A 22 8.96 10.15 20.40
CA LEU A 22 7.88 9.87 19.43
C LEU A 22 6.55 9.48 20.10
N THR A 23 6.59 8.77 21.23
CA THR A 23 5.38 8.36 21.97
C THR A 23 4.69 9.51 22.70
N GLN A 24 5.36 10.66 22.84
CA GLN A 24 4.80 11.89 23.41
C GLN A 24 4.14 12.79 22.36
N LYS A 25 4.34 12.48 21.07
CA LYS A 25 3.73 13.20 19.95
C LYS A 25 2.32 12.71 19.67
N SER A 26 1.45 13.61 19.23
CA SER A 26 0.12 13.26 18.75
C SER A 26 0.19 12.49 17.42
N ALA A 27 -0.87 11.72 17.12
CA ALA A 27 -0.99 11.04 15.83
C ALA A 27 -0.95 12.02 14.64
N GLN A 28 -1.47 13.24 14.81
CA GLN A 28 -1.45 14.28 13.78
C GLN A 28 -0.03 14.81 13.53
N GLU A 29 0.74 15.08 14.59
CA GLU A 29 2.14 15.49 14.46
C GLU A 29 2.97 14.41 13.76
N LEU A 30 2.81 13.15 14.18
CA LEU A 30 3.51 12.03 13.55
C LEU A 30 3.06 11.82 12.10
N ALA A 31 1.78 11.97 11.78
CA ALA A 31 1.27 11.85 10.42
C ALA A 31 1.96 12.81 9.44
N SER A 32 2.43 13.98 9.91
CA SER A 32 3.20 14.91 9.07
C SER A 32 4.51 14.32 8.54
N PHE A 33 5.07 13.30 9.20
CA PHE A 33 6.30 12.64 8.78
C PHE A 33 6.13 11.88 7.46
N THR A 34 4.89 11.61 7.02
CA THR A 34 4.62 11.09 5.67
C THR A 34 5.18 11.96 4.55
N ARG A 35 5.54 13.22 4.82
CA ARG A 35 6.17 14.12 3.84
C ARG A 35 7.70 14.09 3.88
N SER A 36 8.29 13.33 4.80
CA SER A 36 9.73 13.25 4.93
C SER A 36 10.34 12.44 3.78
N ASP A 37 11.51 12.86 3.31
CA ASP A 37 12.32 12.10 2.36
C ASP A 37 13.06 10.94 3.04
N ASN A 38 13.10 10.91 4.38
CA ASN A 38 13.59 9.76 5.14
C ASN A 38 12.51 8.65 5.13
N PRO A 39 12.76 7.48 4.51
CA PRO A 39 11.77 6.42 4.42
C PRO A 39 11.28 5.90 5.78
N LEU A 40 12.15 5.90 6.80
CA LEU A 40 11.78 5.46 8.16
C LEU A 40 10.79 6.44 8.79
N GLU A 41 11.00 7.75 8.62
CA GLU A 41 10.06 8.77 9.08
C GLU A 41 8.74 8.69 8.32
N ALA A 42 8.80 8.59 7.00
CA ALA A 42 7.60 8.42 6.17
C ALA A 42 6.80 7.18 6.60
N SER A 43 7.48 6.08 6.94
CA SER A 43 6.85 4.89 7.50
C SER A 43 6.21 5.13 8.88
N ILE A 44 6.83 5.92 9.76
CA ILE A 44 6.25 6.29 11.06
C ILE A 44 4.99 7.13 10.85
N GLY A 45 5.05 8.13 9.97
CA GLY A 45 3.88 8.96 9.67
C GLY A 45 2.75 8.15 9.07
N LEU A 46 3.05 7.20 8.19
CA LEU A 46 2.03 6.34 7.61
C LEU A 46 1.41 5.40 8.67
N ALA A 47 2.21 4.91 9.61
CA ALA A 47 1.70 4.14 10.75
C ALA A 47 0.77 4.98 11.64
N ALA A 48 1.09 6.26 11.85
CA ALA A 48 0.24 7.19 12.61
C ALA A 48 -1.08 7.49 11.87
N ILE A 49 -1.06 7.64 10.55
CA ILE A 49 -2.30 7.73 9.75
C ILE A 49 -3.12 6.46 9.92
N ASN A 50 -2.52 5.29 9.74
CA ASN A 50 -3.24 4.01 9.80
C ASN A 50 -3.83 3.73 11.19
N SER A 51 -3.18 4.18 12.28
CA SER A 51 -3.70 4.01 13.64
C SER A 51 -4.90 4.91 13.94
N ALA A 52 -5.01 6.06 13.26
CA ALA A 52 -6.11 7.00 13.42
C ALA A 52 -7.34 6.65 12.55
N LEU A 53 -7.19 5.80 11.54
CA LEU A 53 -8.29 5.41 10.66
C LEU A 53 -9.27 4.46 11.34
N SER A 54 -10.54 4.85 11.39
CA SER A 54 -11.63 3.96 11.78
C SER A 54 -12.14 3.19 10.57
N ILE A 55 -12.12 1.87 10.65
CA ILE A 55 -12.64 1.00 9.58
C ILE A 55 -14.14 0.68 9.78
N LYS A 56 -14.74 1.14 10.88
CA LYS A 56 -16.16 0.90 11.22
C LYS A 56 -17.08 1.49 10.15
N GLY A 57 -18.08 0.71 9.71
CA GLY A 57 -19.07 1.13 8.70
C GLY A 57 -18.60 0.98 7.24
N SER A 58 -17.33 0.64 7.01
CA SER A 58 -16.85 0.30 5.66
C SER A 58 -17.33 -1.11 5.26
N LYS A 59 -17.57 -1.34 3.96
CA LYS A 59 -17.80 -2.69 3.42
C LYS A 59 -16.49 -3.49 3.41
N ILE A 60 -16.02 -3.86 4.60
CA ILE A 60 -14.87 -4.73 4.77
C ILE A 60 -15.28 -6.16 4.45
N GLN A 61 -14.50 -6.82 3.62
CA GLN A 61 -14.65 -8.23 3.35
C GLN A 61 -13.36 -8.95 3.72
N GLU A 62 -13.50 -10.10 4.36
CA GLU A 62 -12.40 -11.05 4.55
C GLU A 62 -12.22 -11.86 3.26
N LEU A 63 -11.88 -11.16 2.17
CA LEU A 63 -11.49 -11.78 0.92
C LEU A 63 -9.98 -11.85 0.84
N SER A 64 -9.45 -12.94 0.29
CA SER A 64 -8.05 -13.00 -0.07
C SER A 64 -7.78 -12.08 -1.26
N ALA A 65 -6.91 -11.08 -1.07
CA ALA A 65 -6.47 -10.21 -2.15
C ALA A 65 -5.85 -11.00 -3.32
N ILE A 66 -5.19 -12.13 -3.00
CA ILE A 66 -4.57 -13.04 -3.97
C ILE A 66 -5.65 -13.70 -4.82
N GLU A 67 -6.73 -14.21 -4.22
CA GLU A 67 -7.84 -14.82 -4.96
C GLU A 67 -8.53 -13.80 -5.87
N VAL A 68 -8.69 -12.56 -5.40
CA VAL A 68 -9.24 -11.48 -6.24
C VAL A 68 -8.34 -11.20 -7.43
N LEU A 69 -7.01 -11.13 -7.25
CA LEU A 69 -6.05 -10.94 -8.34
C LEU A 69 -6.09 -12.11 -9.33
N ILE A 70 -6.09 -13.35 -8.85
CA ILE A 70 -6.17 -14.55 -9.69
C ILE A 70 -7.46 -14.55 -10.52
N LYS A 71 -8.61 -14.34 -9.87
CA LYS A 71 -9.92 -14.36 -10.53
C LYS A 71 -10.06 -13.24 -11.56
N LYS A 72 -9.68 -12.01 -11.20
CA LYS A 72 -9.82 -10.86 -12.12
C LYS A 72 -8.78 -10.87 -13.23
N GLY A 73 -7.60 -11.39 -12.94
CA GLY A 73 -6.42 -11.39 -13.80
C GLY A 73 -6.31 -12.58 -14.75
N SER A 74 -7.19 -13.57 -14.61
CA SER A 74 -7.25 -14.70 -15.54
C SER A 74 -7.38 -14.23 -16.98
N GLY A 75 -6.41 -14.62 -17.83
CA GLY A 75 -6.39 -14.23 -19.24
C GLY A 75 -6.10 -12.75 -19.50
N LYS A 76 -5.54 -12.01 -18.53
CA LYS A 76 -5.26 -10.56 -18.64
C LYS A 76 -3.80 -10.23 -18.39
N THR A 77 -3.44 -8.98 -18.69
CA THR A 77 -2.12 -8.42 -18.34
C THR A 77 -2.15 -7.85 -16.93
N ILE A 78 -1.25 -8.32 -16.07
CA ILE A 78 -1.10 -7.85 -14.69
C ILE A 78 0.28 -7.21 -14.51
N THR A 79 0.32 -6.02 -13.94
CA THR A 79 1.56 -5.43 -13.41
C THR A 79 1.51 -5.38 -11.89
N LEU A 80 2.49 -6.00 -11.25
CA LEU A 80 2.77 -5.86 -9.82
C LEU A 80 3.87 -4.82 -9.65
N VAL A 81 3.67 -3.86 -8.75
CA VAL A 81 4.73 -2.98 -8.25
C VAL A 81 5.08 -3.46 -6.85
N GLY A 82 6.26 -4.04 -6.71
CA GLY A 82 6.67 -4.83 -5.56
C GLY A 82 6.79 -6.32 -5.89
N HIS A 83 7.75 -6.99 -5.24
CA HIS A 83 7.93 -8.44 -5.33
C HIS A 83 7.19 -9.17 -4.18
N PHE A 84 6.48 -10.26 -4.51
CA PHE A 84 5.62 -10.95 -3.55
C PHE A 84 5.71 -12.49 -3.65
N PRO A 85 5.56 -13.20 -2.52
CA PRO A 85 5.67 -14.66 -2.50
C PRO A 85 4.61 -15.39 -3.33
N PHE A 86 3.49 -14.73 -3.67
CA PHE A 86 2.39 -15.31 -4.45
C PHE A 86 2.56 -15.16 -5.98
N ILE A 87 3.67 -14.56 -6.46
CA ILE A 87 3.98 -14.43 -7.89
C ILE A 87 3.85 -15.77 -8.65
N PRO A 88 4.35 -16.92 -8.14
CA PRO A 88 4.24 -18.20 -8.85
C PRO A 88 2.80 -18.64 -9.11
N GLU A 89 1.87 -18.35 -8.19
CA GLU A 89 0.45 -18.68 -8.35
C GLU A 89 -0.20 -17.76 -9.37
N LEU A 90 0.07 -16.46 -9.29
CA LEU A 90 -0.51 -15.47 -10.19
C LEU A 90 -0.06 -15.67 -11.64
N LYS A 91 1.19 -16.11 -11.84
CA LYS A 91 1.76 -16.41 -13.15
C LYS A 91 1.01 -17.53 -13.89
N LYS A 92 0.36 -18.46 -13.16
CA LYS A 92 -0.43 -19.53 -13.75
C LYS A 92 -1.78 -19.04 -14.30
N ALA A 93 -2.30 -17.93 -13.76
CA ALA A 93 -3.60 -17.40 -14.13
C ALA A 93 -3.51 -16.27 -15.16
N ALA A 94 -2.52 -15.38 -15.03
CA ALA A 94 -2.35 -14.23 -15.90
C ALA A 94 -1.93 -14.64 -17.33
N GLN A 95 -2.39 -13.87 -18.33
CA GLN A 95 -1.86 -14.01 -19.70
C GLN A 95 -0.43 -13.46 -19.78
N ASP A 96 -0.21 -12.31 -19.13
CA ASP A 96 1.10 -11.69 -19.01
C ASP A 96 1.24 -11.12 -17.58
N LEU A 97 2.33 -11.47 -16.90
CA LEU A 97 2.63 -11.02 -15.54
C LEU A 97 3.96 -10.27 -15.54
N ARG A 98 3.90 -9.01 -15.13
CA ARG A 98 5.05 -8.09 -15.08
C ARG A 98 5.26 -7.67 -13.64
N VAL A 99 6.47 -7.82 -13.13
CA VAL A 99 6.84 -7.39 -11.78
C VAL A 99 7.82 -6.24 -11.93
N LEU A 100 7.51 -5.10 -11.31
CA LEU A 100 8.37 -3.92 -11.25
C LEU A 100 8.89 -3.79 -9.83
N GLU A 101 10.21 -3.68 -9.66
CA GLU A 101 10.83 -3.56 -8.35
C GLU A 101 12.04 -2.62 -8.35
N LEU A 102 12.30 -1.97 -7.20
CA LEU A 102 13.46 -1.10 -7.00
C LEU A 102 14.78 -1.89 -7.02
N PHE A 103 14.74 -3.10 -6.45
CA PHE A 103 15.86 -4.05 -6.47
C PHE A 103 15.42 -5.35 -7.17
N PRO A 104 15.36 -5.36 -8.51
CA PRO A 104 14.82 -6.49 -9.27
C PRO A 104 15.53 -7.81 -8.99
N SER A 105 14.76 -8.89 -8.94
CA SER A 105 15.28 -10.25 -8.79
C SER A 105 14.81 -11.15 -9.94
N GLY A 106 15.67 -12.03 -10.44
CA GLY A 106 15.30 -13.01 -11.47
C GLY A 106 14.75 -12.39 -12.76
N ARG A 107 13.42 -12.42 -12.94
CA ARG A 107 12.73 -11.88 -14.13
C ARG A 107 11.99 -10.57 -13.88
N ASP A 108 12.17 -9.97 -12.72
CA ASP A 108 11.60 -8.67 -12.40
C ASP A 108 12.20 -7.59 -13.31
N TYR A 109 11.39 -6.57 -13.61
CA TYR A 109 11.83 -5.36 -14.29
C TYR A 109 12.22 -4.30 -13.26
N SER A 110 13.20 -3.45 -13.59
CA SER A 110 13.44 -2.22 -12.83
C SER A 110 12.18 -1.35 -12.80
N ALA A 111 11.92 -0.71 -11.65
CA ALA A 111 10.87 0.28 -11.46
C ALA A 111 10.85 1.37 -12.56
N ASP A 112 12.00 1.70 -13.15
CA ASP A 112 12.10 2.65 -14.27
C ASP A 112 11.29 2.23 -15.50
N HIS A 113 10.93 0.95 -15.64
CA HIS A 113 10.10 0.49 -16.74
C HIS A 113 8.60 0.78 -16.54
N ALA A 114 8.19 1.36 -15.41
CA ALA A 114 6.79 1.63 -15.08
C ALA A 114 6.04 2.36 -16.20
N TYR A 115 6.63 3.41 -16.79
CA TYR A 115 6.02 4.20 -17.86
C TYR A 115 5.76 3.41 -19.15
N LYS A 116 6.50 2.33 -19.39
CA LYS A 116 6.29 1.45 -20.55
C LYS A 116 5.28 0.35 -20.25
N ARG A 117 5.23 -0.13 -19.01
CA ARG A 117 4.50 -1.35 -18.64
C ARG A 117 3.10 -1.07 -18.10
N ILE A 118 2.95 -0.12 -17.19
CA ILE A 118 1.68 0.17 -16.51
C ILE A 118 0.56 0.59 -17.49
N PRO A 119 0.81 1.43 -18.52
CA PRO A 119 -0.25 1.81 -19.46
C PRO A 119 -0.86 0.65 -20.26
N GLN A 120 -0.13 -0.46 -20.37
CA GLN A 120 -0.53 -1.66 -21.11
C GLN A 120 -1.20 -2.72 -20.23
N SER A 121 -1.48 -2.41 -18.95
CA SER A 121 -1.91 -3.41 -17.98
C SER A 121 -3.39 -3.33 -17.69
N ASP A 122 -4.01 -4.51 -17.63
CA ASP A 122 -5.42 -4.60 -17.26
C ASP A 122 -5.65 -4.40 -15.77
N ILE A 123 -4.70 -4.93 -15.00
CA ILE A 123 -4.66 -4.91 -13.55
C ILE A 123 -3.32 -4.35 -13.13
N VAL A 124 -3.36 -3.41 -12.20
CA VAL A 124 -2.17 -2.85 -11.56
C VAL A 124 -2.30 -3.07 -10.07
N ALA A 125 -1.44 -3.91 -9.50
CA ALA A 125 -1.39 -4.12 -8.06
C ALA A 125 -0.15 -3.40 -7.50
N LEU A 126 -0.38 -2.45 -6.60
CA LEU A 126 0.64 -1.60 -6.01
C LEU A 126 0.90 -1.99 -4.57
N THR A 127 2.17 -2.20 -4.20
CA THR A 127 2.57 -2.22 -2.80
C THR A 127 2.23 -0.90 -2.12
N SER A 128 1.71 -0.95 -0.90
CA SER A 128 1.46 0.26 -0.09
C SER A 128 2.74 0.97 0.34
N ASN A 129 3.91 0.35 0.17
CA ASN A 129 5.20 1.03 0.35
C ASN A 129 5.44 2.13 -0.70
N THR A 130 4.67 2.16 -1.80
CA THR A 130 4.70 3.28 -2.78
C THR A 130 4.31 4.63 -2.18
N MET A 131 3.64 4.65 -1.03
CA MET A 131 3.38 5.89 -0.29
C MET A 131 4.55 6.32 0.59
N ILE A 132 5.39 5.37 1.03
CA ILE A 132 6.56 5.65 1.88
C ILE A 132 7.67 6.28 1.03
N ASN A 133 7.83 5.81 -0.21
CA ASN A 133 8.83 6.32 -1.15
C ASN A 133 8.27 7.35 -2.15
N HIS A 134 7.07 7.88 -1.91
CA HIS A 134 6.42 8.94 -2.69
C HIS A 134 6.17 8.63 -4.17
N THR A 135 6.20 7.36 -4.59
CA THR A 135 6.00 6.96 -6.00
C THR A 135 4.54 6.77 -6.40
N ILE A 136 3.62 6.64 -5.43
CA ILE A 136 2.23 6.24 -5.71
C ILE A 136 1.50 7.16 -6.68
N VAL A 137 1.67 8.48 -6.55
CA VAL A 137 0.96 9.46 -7.38
C VAL A 137 1.31 9.25 -8.85
N ASN A 138 2.61 9.17 -9.17
CA ASN A 138 3.08 8.95 -10.53
C ASN A 138 2.67 7.57 -11.06
N LEU A 139 2.65 6.53 -10.24
CA LEU A 139 2.21 5.20 -10.67
C LEU A 139 0.72 5.18 -11.02
N LEU A 140 -0.11 5.90 -10.26
CA LEU A 140 -1.55 6.03 -10.54
C LEU A 140 -1.84 6.81 -11.82
N THR A 141 -1.03 7.82 -12.17
CA THR A 141 -1.23 8.57 -13.44
C THR A 141 -0.91 7.74 -14.68
N LEU A 142 -0.03 6.74 -14.57
CA LEU A 142 0.29 5.81 -15.65
C LEU A 142 -0.80 4.77 -15.90
N CYS A 143 -1.71 4.56 -14.94
CA CYS A 143 -2.78 3.59 -15.07
C CYS A 143 -3.80 4.06 -16.11
N ARG A 144 -4.13 3.18 -17.06
CA ARG A 144 -5.26 3.40 -17.98
C ARG A 144 -6.56 3.59 -17.20
N GLU A 145 -7.51 4.36 -17.75
CA GLU A 145 -8.76 4.71 -17.05
C GLU A 145 -9.57 3.50 -16.58
N ASN A 146 -9.59 2.43 -17.38
CA ASN A 146 -10.34 1.20 -17.09
C ASN A 146 -9.49 0.12 -16.39
N ALA A 147 -8.30 0.45 -15.89
CA ALA A 147 -7.47 -0.49 -15.13
C ALA A 147 -8.15 -0.84 -13.80
N PHE A 148 -8.10 -2.12 -13.41
CA PHE A 148 -8.40 -2.48 -12.04
C PHE A 148 -7.15 -2.25 -11.19
N VAL A 149 -7.18 -1.19 -10.37
CA VAL A 149 -6.06 -0.84 -9.49
C VAL A 149 -6.29 -1.40 -8.09
N MET A 150 -5.35 -2.19 -7.61
CA MET A 150 -5.35 -2.72 -6.25
C MET A 150 -4.18 -2.13 -5.47
N MET A 151 -4.41 -1.65 -4.25
CA MET A 151 -3.34 -1.29 -3.33
C MET A 151 -3.28 -2.31 -2.21
N PHE A 152 -2.10 -2.83 -1.90
CA PHE A 152 -1.99 -3.95 -0.97
C PHE A 152 -0.72 -3.95 -0.13
N GLY A 153 -0.84 -4.48 1.08
CA GLY A 153 0.24 -4.54 2.06
C GLY A 153 -0.25 -4.16 3.46
N THR A 154 0.58 -4.34 4.47
CA THR A 154 0.19 -3.97 5.85
C THR A 154 0.17 -2.46 6.09
N SER A 155 0.87 -1.71 5.25
CA SER A 155 0.89 -0.25 5.27
C SER A 155 -0.32 0.38 4.56
N THR A 156 -1.24 -0.42 3.99
CA THR A 156 -2.43 0.08 3.28
C THR A 156 -3.36 0.84 4.24
N PRO A 157 -3.64 2.13 4.02
CA PRO A 157 -4.66 2.88 4.72
C PRO A 157 -6.00 2.36 4.27
N MET A 158 -6.78 1.82 5.20
CA MET A 158 -8.12 1.32 4.93
C MET A 158 -9.13 2.48 4.90
N SER A 159 -8.88 3.45 4.02
CA SER A 159 -9.68 4.67 3.86
C SER A 159 -10.36 4.73 2.49
N PRO A 160 -11.70 4.90 2.43
CA PRO A 160 -12.43 5.03 1.17
C PRO A 160 -11.96 6.17 0.27
N ILE A 161 -11.29 7.19 0.81
CA ILE A 161 -10.79 8.34 0.03
C ILE A 161 -9.85 7.90 -1.11
N LEU A 162 -9.15 6.78 -0.95
CA LEU A 162 -8.25 6.24 -1.99
C LEU A 162 -9.03 5.84 -3.26
N PHE A 163 -10.33 5.56 -3.16
CA PHE A 163 -11.17 5.27 -4.32
C PHE A 163 -11.41 6.49 -5.21
N ASP A 164 -11.32 7.70 -4.67
CA ASP A 164 -11.37 8.94 -5.44
C ASP A 164 -10.13 9.11 -6.32
N TYR A 165 -9.04 8.43 -5.95
CA TYR A 165 -7.76 8.38 -6.68
C TYR A 165 -7.62 7.13 -7.56
N ARG A 166 -8.73 6.63 -8.11
CA ARG A 166 -8.80 5.49 -9.06
C ARG A 166 -8.41 4.12 -8.49
N VAL A 167 -8.14 4.00 -7.19
CA VAL A 167 -7.99 2.69 -6.56
C VAL A 167 -9.34 1.96 -6.61
N SER A 168 -9.33 0.69 -6.96
CA SER A 168 -10.53 -0.16 -7.06
C SER A 168 -10.68 -1.07 -5.83
N LEU A 169 -9.56 -1.49 -5.23
CA LEU A 169 -9.54 -2.34 -4.05
C LEU A 169 -8.36 -2.02 -3.14
N LEU A 170 -8.62 -1.95 -1.85
CA LEU A 170 -7.62 -1.85 -0.79
C LEU A 170 -7.52 -3.20 -0.10
N ALA A 171 -6.31 -3.72 0.04
CA ALA A 171 -6.02 -4.93 0.79
C ALA A 171 -5.02 -4.61 1.91
N GLY A 172 -5.48 -4.72 3.14
CA GLY A 172 -4.72 -4.33 4.32
C GLY A 172 -4.86 -5.35 5.45
N VAL A 173 -4.59 -4.85 6.66
CA VAL A 173 -4.74 -5.63 7.88
C VAL A 173 -5.52 -4.85 8.93
N GLU A 174 -6.34 -5.56 9.68
CA GLU A 174 -6.97 -5.10 10.90
C GLU A 174 -6.21 -5.66 12.10
N ILE A 175 -5.92 -4.81 13.09
CA ILE A 175 -5.29 -5.25 14.34
C ILE A 175 -6.39 -5.81 15.25
N VAL A 176 -6.36 -7.11 15.51
CA VAL A 176 -7.31 -7.81 16.39
C VAL A 176 -6.73 -8.11 17.77
N ASN A 177 -5.39 -8.11 17.90
CA ASN A 177 -4.70 -8.22 19.18
C ASN A 177 -3.47 -7.30 19.21
N PRO A 178 -3.62 -6.06 19.71
CA PRO A 178 -2.54 -5.08 19.76
C PRO A 178 -1.29 -5.57 20.51
N ASN A 179 -1.46 -6.29 21.62
CA ASN A 179 -0.33 -6.80 22.41
C ASN A 179 0.51 -7.82 21.64
N ALA A 180 -0.14 -8.71 20.87
CA ALA A 180 0.56 -9.66 20.02
C ALA A 180 1.29 -8.98 18.85
N VAL A 181 0.67 -7.96 18.25
CA VAL A 181 1.31 -7.14 17.20
C VAL A 181 2.54 -6.44 17.76
N MET A 182 2.40 -5.71 18.87
CA MET A 182 3.50 -4.96 19.48
C MET A 182 4.68 -5.87 19.81
N ARG A 183 4.42 -7.02 20.44
CA ARG A 183 5.46 -8.00 20.80
C ARG A 183 6.21 -8.54 19.57
N THR A 184 5.49 -8.91 18.51
CA THR A 184 6.12 -9.52 17.32
C THR A 184 6.85 -8.47 16.47
N VAL A 185 6.24 -7.29 16.29
CA VAL A 185 6.86 -6.18 15.54
C VAL A 185 8.12 -5.66 16.25
N SER A 186 8.11 -5.55 17.59
CA SER A 186 9.30 -5.13 18.35
C SER A 186 10.46 -6.11 18.27
N GLN A 187 10.21 -7.34 17.80
CA GLN A 187 11.21 -8.39 17.58
C GLN A 187 11.62 -8.52 16.10
N GLY A 188 11.19 -7.58 15.24
CA GLY A 188 11.57 -7.56 13.82
C GLY A 188 10.77 -8.52 12.93
N ALA A 189 9.60 -8.98 13.37
CA ALA A 189 8.75 -9.88 12.59
C ALA A 189 8.43 -9.32 11.19
N ILE A 190 8.54 -10.17 10.18
CA ILE A 190 7.97 -9.91 8.84
C ILE A 190 6.47 -10.23 8.84
N LEU A 191 5.72 -9.79 7.81
CA LEU A 191 4.27 -9.97 7.73
C LEU A 191 3.79 -11.40 8.02
N GLN A 192 4.52 -12.41 7.53
CA GLN A 192 4.17 -13.82 7.74
C GLN A 192 4.29 -14.27 9.21
N GLN A 193 5.07 -13.55 10.02
CA GLN A 193 5.34 -13.83 11.43
C GLN A 193 4.54 -12.92 12.39
N VAL A 194 3.94 -11.83 11.89
CA VAL A 194 3.14 -10.93 12.73
C VAL A 194 1.88 -11.63 13.22
N GLN A 195 1.70 -11.64 14.54
CA GLN A 195 0.52 -12.18 15.20
C GLN A 195 -0.49 -11.08 15.52
N GLY A 196 -1.76 -11.45 15.72
CA GLY A 196 -2.78 -10.50 16.16
C GLY A 196 -3.32 -9.58 15.05
N ILE A 197 -3.21 -10.01 13.80
CA ILE A 197 -3.75 -9.33 12.63
C ILE A 197 -4.78 -10.18 11.91
N LYS A 198 -5.74 -9.52 11.26
CA LYS A 198 -6.69 -10.11 10.33
C LYS A 198 -6.50 -9.48 8.95
N ARG A 199 -6.40 -10.28 7.89
CA ARG A 199 -6.31 -9.75 6.52
C ARG A 199 -7.70 -9.30 6.08
N ILE A 200 -7.79 -8.09 5.55
CA ILE A 200 -9.06 -7.49 5.16
C ILE A 200 -8.95 -6.80 3.82
N THR A 201 -10.07 -6.72 3.11
CA THR A 201 -10.19 -5.98 1.86
C THR A 201 -11.34 -4.98 1.92
N MET A 202 -11.20 -3.87 1.22
CA MET A 202 -12.26 -2.90 1.01
C MET A 202 -12.33 -2.61 -0.48
N GLN A 203 -13.50 -2.80 -1.08
CA GLN A 203 -13.71 -2.60 -2.51
C GLN A 203 -14.51 -1.33 -2.76
N ARG A 204 -14.15 -0.60 -3.82
CA ARG A 204 -14.92 0.56 -4.28
C ARG A 204 -16.39 0.18 -4.50
N PRO A 205 -17.36 0.94 -3.94
CA PRO A 205 -18.77 0.70 -4.18
C PRO A 205 -19.12 0.83 -5.67
N LEU A 206 -20.04 -0.02 -6.16
CA LEU A 206 -20.52 0.03 -7.55
C LEU A 206 -21.24 1.34 -7.89
N ASN A 207 -21.89 1.95 -6.90
CA ASN A 207 -22.34 3.35 -6.93
C ASN A 207 -21.44 4.13 -5.99
N PRO A 208 -20.45 4.91 -6.48
CA PRO A 208 -19.73 5.82 -5.61
C PRO A 208 -20.75 6.77 -4.96
N TYR A 209 -20.52 7.13 -3.70
CA TYR A 209 -21.21 8.28 -3.13
C TYR A 209 -21.06 9.45 -4.11
N PRO A 210 -22.09 10.29 -4.33
CA PRO A 210 -21.95 11.46 -5.18
C PRO A 210 -20.68 12.17 -4.74
N LEU A 211 -19.74 12.37 -5.67
CA LEU A 211 -18.52 13.12 -5.45
C LEU A 211 -18.95 14.36 -4.67
N LEU A 212 -18.42 14.54 -3.45
CA LEU A 212 -18.57 15.80 -2.75
C LEU A 212 -18.22 16.87 -3.77
N SER A 213 -19.20 17.70 -4.11
CA SER A 213 -19.06 18.77 -5.08
C SER A 213 -17.82 19.58 -4.73
N LYS A 214 -17.21 20.21 -5.73
CA LYS A 214 -15.98 21.04 -5.64
C LYS A 214 -16.09 22.25 -4.69
N ASP A 215 -17.11 22.31 -3.84
CA ASP A 215 -17.51 23.46 -3.03
C ASP A 215 -16.60 23.66 -1.80
N TRP A 216 -15.71 22.72 -1.46
CA TRP A 216 -14.76 22.91 -0.35
C TRP A 216 -13.54 23.77 -0.71
N MET A 217 -13.32 24.09 -1.99
CA MET A 217 -12.29 25.07 -2.42
C MET A 217 -12.71 26.54 -2.24
N MET A 218 -13.92 26.80 -1.70
CA MET A 218 -14.49 28.14 -1.57
C MET A 218 -14.84 28.49 -0.12
N ILE A 219 -13.93 28.23 0.82
CA ILE A 219 -14.01 28.84 2.16
C ILE A 219 -12.68 29.55 2.43
N ASN A 220 -12.73 30.88 2.35
CA ASN A 220 -11.69 31.83 2.76
C ASN A 220 -11.45 31.77 4.27
#